data_AF-A0A519ZUI1-F1
#
_entry.id   AF-A0A519ZUI1-F1
#
_cell.length_a   1.000
_cell.length_b   1.000
_cell.length_c   1.000
_cell.angle_alpha   90.00
_cell.angle_beta   90.00
_cell.angle_gamma   90.00
#
_symmetry.space_group_name_H-M   'P 1'
#
loop_
_entity.id
_entity.type
_entity.pdbx_description
1 polymer ?
#
loop_
_entity_poly.entity_id
_entity_poly.type
_entity_poly.pdbx_seq_one_letter_code
_entity_poly.pdbx_strand_id
1 'polypeptide(L)'
;MNKNINDLYSIAAKDERIIIGLMSGTSMDGLDIAVCSFKGHGATTEVNVKHFVTAPYTESFRRDIKAIFSRRDADLQAVCIMNAVIGTTHADLINNALKEWGVSGDSIDI
;
A
#
# COMPACT_ATOMS: atom_id res chain seq x y z
N MET A 1 -11.50 22.59 14.46
CA MET A 1 -10.47 22.18 13.50
C MET A 1 -10.91 20.87 12.84
N ASN A 2 -10.64 20.65 11.56
CA ASN A 2 -11.04 19.43 10.85
C ASN A 2 -10.31 18.21 11.44
N LYS A 3 -11.03 17.10 11.70
CA LYS A 3 -10.48 15.88 12.32
C LYS A 3 -9.24 15.37 11.58
N ASN A 4 -9.29 15.31 10.26
CA ASN A 4 -8.17 14.80 9.45
C ASN A 4 -6.92 15.69 9.57
N ILE A 5 -7.11 17.01 9.73
CA ILE A 5 -6.00 17.94 9.94
C ILE A 5 -5.37 17.72 11.33
N ASN A 6 -6.19 17.45 12.35
CA ASN A 6 -5.68 17.12 13.68
C ASN A 6 -4.87 15.83 13.66
N ASP A 7 -5.38 14.79 13.00
CA ASP A 7 -4.71 13.48 12.93
C ASP A 7 -3.34 13.62 12.24
N LEU A 8 -3.28 14.33 11.11
CA LEU A 8 -2.02 14.65 10.44
C LEU A 8 -1.06 15.46 11.31
N TYR A 9 -1.57 16.44 12.06
CA TYR A 9 -0.76 17.23 12.98
C TYR A 9 -0.17 16.36 14.11
N SER A 10 -0.99 15.46 14.67
CA SER A 10 -0.56 14.51 15.70
C SER A 10 0.49 13.53 15.18
N ILE A 11 0.32 12.99 13.97
CA ILE A 11 1.32 12.11 13.32
C ILE A 11 2.61 12.89 13.03
N ALA A 12 2.51 14.13 12.56
CA ALA A 12 3.67 14.98 12.27
C ALA A 12 4.48 15.31 13.53
N ALA A 13 3.88 15.30 14.73
CA ALA A 13 4.57 15.55 16.00
C ALA A 13 5.28 14.32 16.60
N LYS A 14 5.09 13.10 16.06
CA LYS A 14 5.74 11.90 16.60
C LYS A 14 7.24 11.84 16.29
N ASP A 15 8.03 11.35 17.25
CA ASP A 15 9.46 11.06 17.06
C ASP A 15 9.70 9.82 16.17
N GLU A 16 8.77 8.86 16.23
CA GLU A 16 8.73 7.64 15.41
C GLU A 16 7.37 7.51 14.73
N ARG A 17 7.37 7.19 13.43
CA ARG A 17 6.16 6.94 12.65
C ARG A 17 6.16 5.51 12.14
N ILE A 18 5.02 4.84 12.23
CA ILE A 18 4.80 3.52 11.64
C ILE A 18 4.08 3.71 10.31
N ILE A 19 4.72 3.32 9.22
CA ILE A 19 4.23 3.54 7.85
C ILE A 19 4.12 2.20 7.15
N ILE A 20 3.02 2.00 6.42
CA ILE A 20 2.86 0.86 5.52
C ILE A 20 3.24 1.25 4.08
N GLY A 21 4.34 0.67 3.60
CA GLY A 21 4.79 0.82 2.22
C GLY A 21 4.15 -0.24 1.32
N LEU A 22 3.67 0.20 0.16
CA LEU A 22 3.05 -0.66 -0.85
C LEU A 22 3.76 -0.48 -2.19
N MET A 23 4.11 -1.58 -2.85
CA MET A 23 4.66 -1.54 -4.20
C MET A 23 4.17 -2.71 -5.04
N SER A 24 3.68 -2.41 -6.24
CA SER A 24 3.34 -3.41 -7.26
C SER A 24 4.23 -3.19 -8.48
N GLY A 25 5.17 -4.10 -8.71
CA GLY A 25 6.07 -4.03 -9.87
C GLY A 25 5.34 -4.22 -11.20
N THR A 26 6.02 -3.87 -12.30
CA THR A 26 5.50 -4.05 -13.67
C THR A 26 5.39 -5.51 -14.10
N SER A 27 5.97 -6.44 -13.34
CA SER A 27 5.79 -7.88 -13.57
C SER A 27 4.39 -8.36 -13.17
N MET A 28 3.65 -7.59 -12.34
CA MET A 28 2.29 -7.90 -11.89
C MET A 28 2.19 -9.26 -11.17
N ASP A 29 3.24 -9.62 -10.42
CA ASP A 29 3.30 -10.91 -9.72
C ASP A 29 2.59 -10.87 -8.36
N GLY A 30 2.60 -9.71 -7.70
CA GLY A 30 1.97 -9.49 -6.41
C GLY A 30 2.12 -8.05 -5.91
N LEU A 31 1.66 -7.84 -4.67
CA LEU A 31 1.80 -6.61 -3.93
C LEU A 31 2.86 -6.80 -2.83
N ASP A 32 3.95 -6.06 -2.90
CA ASP A 32 4.89 -5.96 -1.79
C ASP A 32 4.28 -5.04 -0.72
N ILE A 33 4.22 -5.54 0.51
CA ILE A 33 3.65 -4.87 1.67
C ILE A 33 4.72 -4.86 2.76
N ALA A 34 5.10 -3.68 3.23
CA ALA A 34 6.10 -3.50 4.27
C ALA A 34 5.58 -2.59 5.39
N VAL A 35 5.57 -3.06 6.64
CA VAL A 35 5.37 -2.19 7.80
C VAL A 35 6.74 -1.77 8.31
N CYS A 36 6.99 -0.47 8.32
CA CYS A 36 8.29 0.10 8.63
C CYS A 36 8.16 1.16 9.72
N SER A 37 9.15 1.25 10.61
CA SER A 37 9.27 2.38 11.52
C SER A 37 10.32 3.38 11.04
N PHE A 38 9.97 4.66 11.12
CA PHE A 38 10.79 5.78 10.65
C PHE A 38 11.07 6.73 11.81
N LYS A 39 12.34 7.04 12.05
CA LYS A 39 12.79 8.04 13.04
C LYS A 39 13.67 9.09 12.39
N GLY A 40 13.66 10.30 12.95
CA GLY A 40 14.44 11.42 12.41
C GLY A 40 13.89 11.93 11.07
N HIS A 41 14.74 12.61 10.32
CA HIS A 41 14.35 13.33 9.09
C HIS A 41 15.58 13.62 8.21
N GLY A 42 15.35 13.83 6.91
CA GLY A 42 16.41 14.15 5.96
C GLY A 42 17.48 13.04 5.91
N ALA A 43 18.75 13.45 5.91
CA ALA A 43 19.88 12.52 5.84
C ALA A 43 20.07 11.65 7.10
N THR A 44 19.45 12.01 8.23
CA THR A 44 19.53 11.25 9.48
C THR A 44 18.30 10.37 9.72
N THR A 45 17.49 10.14 8.67
CA THR A 45 16.32 9.26 8.76
C THR A 45 16.76 7.82 8.98
N GLU A 46 16.31 7.22 10.07
CA GLU A 46 16.49 5.80 10.36
C GLU A 46 15.22 5.04 9.95
N VAL A 47 15.39 3.92 9.25
CA VAL A 47 14.29 3.09 8.78
C VAL A 47 14.49 1.66 9.26
N ASN A 48 13.46 1.08 9.86
CA ASN A 48 13.46 -0.31 10.29
C ASN A 48 12.24 -1.05 9.73
N VAL A 49 12.47 -2.06 8.88
CA VAL A 49 11.42 -2.93 8.37
C VAL A 49 11.00 -3.89 9.48
N LYS A 50 9.75 -3.76 9.97
CA LYS A 50 9.18 -4.60 11.02
C LYS A 50 8.57 -5.88 10.43
N HIS A 51 7.84 -5.71 9.34
CA HIS A 51 7.18 -6.80 8.63
C HIS A 51 7.29 -6.59 7.13
N PHE A 52 7.37 -7.70 6.40
CA PHE A 52 7.39 -7.69 4.94
C PHE A 52 6.74 -8.95 4.40
N VAL A 53 5.92 -8.80 3.35
CA VAL A 53 5.42 -9.92 2.54
C VAL A 53 5.19 -9.46 1.11
N THR A 54 5.37 -10.37 0.15
CA THR A 54 4.85 -10.21 -1.20
C THR A 54 3.55 -11.01 -1.30
N ALA A 55 2.42 -10.32 -1.29
CA ALA A 55 1.10 -10.95 -1.39
C ALA A 55 0.78 -11.25 -2.87
N PRO A 56 0.56 -12.53 -3.24
CA PRO A 56 0.42 -12.91 -4.64
C PRO A 56 -0.93 -12.42 -5.20
N TYR A 57 -0.92 -11.95 -6.45
CA TYR A 57 -2.17 -11.69 -7.16
C TYR A 57 -2.80 -12.98 -7.66
N THR A 58 -4.14 -12.96 -7.73
CA THR A 58 -4.89 -14.04 -8.38
C THR A 58 -4.65 -14.01 -9.89
N GLU A 59 -4.70 -15.18 -10.54
CA GLU A 59 -4.54 -15.26 -12.00
C GLU A 59 -5.59 -14.46 -12.77
N SER A 60 -6.82 -14.37 -12.24
CA SER A 60 -7.87 -13.54 -12.84
C SER A 60 -7.52 -12.06 -12.78
N PHE A 61 -7.08 -11.56 -11.63
CA PHE A 61 -6.69 -10.16 -11.48
C PHE A 61 -5.50 -9.80 -12.37
N ARG A 62 -4.49 -10.68 -12.44
CA ARG A 62 -3.33 -10.50 -13.31
C ARG A 62 -3.74 -10.45 -14.79
N ARG A 63 -4.66 -11.30 -15.22
CA ARG A 63 -5.19 -11.30 -16.59
C ARG A 63 -5.89 -9.98 -16.91
N ASP A 64 -6.70 -9.48 -15.99
CA ASP A 64 -7.49 -8.26 -16.21
C ASP A 64 -6.59 -7.01 -16.28
N ILE A 65 -5.54 -6.92 -15.44
CA ILE A 65 -4.53 -5.86 -15.56
C ILE A 65 -3.78 -5.96 -16.88
N LYS A 66 -3.34 -7.16 -17.29
CA LYS A 66 -2.61 -7.36 -18.56
C LYS A 66 -3.43 -6.96 -19.78
N ALA A 67 -4.77 -6.97 -19.69
CA ALA A 67 -5.64 -6.53 -20.78
C ALA A 67 -5.56 -5.02 -21.04
N ILE A 68 -5.14 -4.22 -20.05
CA ILE A 68 -5.06 -2.75 -20.15
C ILE A 68 -3.64 -2.20 -20.03
N PHE A 69 -2.72 -2.96 -19.44
CA PHE A 69 -1.37 -2.48 -19.12
C PHE A 69 -0.45 -2.41 -20.36
N SER A 70 0.19 -1.25 -20.55
CA SER A 70 1.21 -1.03 -21.60
C SER A 70 0.71 -1.32 -23.03
N ARG A 71 -0.56 -1.01 -23.29
CA ARG A 71 -1.21 -1.18 -24.59
C ARG A 71 -1.61 0.16 -25.18
N ARG A 72 -1.37 0.33 -26.49
CA ARG A 72 -1.81 1.54 -27.21
C ARG A 72 -3.32 1.54 -27.51
N ASP A 73 -3.91 0.36 -27.54
CA ASP A 73 -5.32 0.08 -27.85
C ASP A 73 -6.13 -0.27 -26.59
N ALA A 74 -5.66 0.14 -25.40
CA ALA A 74 -6.36 -0.15 -24.15
C ALA A 74 -7.76 0.49 -24.13
N ASP A 75 -8.75 -0.28 -23.70
CA ASP A 75 -10.09 0.24 -23.45
C ASP A 75 -10.07 1.18 -22.24
N LEU A 76 -10.35 2.46 -22.47
CA LEU A 76 -10.35 3.49 -21.43
C LEU A 76 -11.40 3.24 -20.35
N GLN A 77 -12.55 2.65 -20.70
CA GLN A 77 -13.55 2.28 -19.70
C GLN A 77 -12.98 1.22 -18.76
N ALA A 78 -12.33 0.20 -19.30
CA ALA A 78 -11.67 -0.83 -18.52
C ALA A 78 -10.56 -0.26 -17.64
N VAL A 79 -9.76 0.70 -18.13
CA VAL A 79 -8.73 1.40 -17.34
C VAL A 79 -9.35 2.10 -16.13
N CYS A 80 -10.43 2.85 -16.31
CA CYS A 80 -11.11 3.55 -15.21
C CYS A 80 -11.68 2.58 -14.17
N ILE A 81 -12.29 1.47 -14.61
CA ILE A 81 -12.83 0.44 -13.72
C ILE A 81 -11.69 -0.21 -12.94
N MET A 82 -10.61 -0.60 -13.63
CA MET A 82 -9.48 -1.28 -13.01
C MET A 82 -8.78 -0.43 -11.96
N ASN A 83 -8.75 0.90 -12.08
CA ASN A 83 -8.25 1.76 -11.02
C ASN A 83 -8.95 1.50 -9.67
N ALA A 84 -10.29 1.38 -9.67
CA ALA A 84 -11.04 1.09 -8.46
C ALA A 84 -10.82 -0.36 -7.98
N VAL A 85 -10.83 -1.33 -8.90
CA VAL A 85 -10.62 -2.76 -8.59
C VAL A 85 -9.24 -3.00 -7.96
N ILE A 86 -8.20 -2.34 -8.46
CA ILE A 86 -6.84 -2.38 -7.91
C ILE A 86 -6.85 -1.86 -6.47
N GLY A 87 -7.49 -0.72 -6.21
CA GLY A 87 -7.59 -0.15 -4.86
C GLY A 87 -8.23 -1.10 -3.85
N THR A 88 -9.37 -1.70 -4.20
CA THR A 88 -10.05 -2.69 -3.33
C THR A 88 -9.20 -3.94 -3.13
N THR A 89 -8.62 -4.48 -4.22
CA THR A 89 -7.77 -5.68 -4.15
C THR A 89 -6.57 -5.45 -3.23
N HIS A 90 -5.90 -4.29 -3.36
CA HIS A 90 -4.77 -3.95 -2.49
C HIS A 90 -5.21 -3.82 -1.03
N ALA A 91 -6.35 -3.18 -0.76
CA ALA A 91 -6.87 -3.05 0.60
C ALA A 91 -7.13 -4.42 1.25
N ASP A 92 -7.68 -5.39 0.50
CA ASP A 92 -7.90 -6.74 0.99
C ASP A 92 -6.57 -7.46 1.32
N LEU A 93 -5.58 -7.35 0.43
CA LEU A 93 -4.24 -7.93 0.66
C LEU A 93 -3.55 -7.32 1.88
N ILE A 94 -3.67 -6.00 2.07
CA ILE A 94 -3.13 -5.28 3.23
C ILE A 94 -3.79 -5.76 4.52
N ASN A 95 -5.12 -5.80 4.56
CA ASN A 95 -5.86 -6.22 5.75
C ASN A 95 -5.55 -7.66 6.13
N ASN A 96 -5.37 -8.54 5.15
CA ASN A 96 -4.94 -9.92 5.39
C ASN A 96 -3.51 -9.97 5.97
N ALA A 97 -2.56 -9.24 5.39
CA ALA A 97 -1.18 -9.19 5.90
C ALA A 97 -1.11 -8.64 7.33
N LEU A 98 -1.82 -7.54 7.62
CA LEU A 98 -1.91 -6.97 8.97
C LEU A 98 -2.50 -7.97 9.97
N LYS A 99 -3.56 -8.68 9.58
CA LYS A 99 -4.19 -9.72 10.40
C LYS A 99 -3.23 -10.89 10.68
N GLU A 100 -2.47 -11.33 9.68
CA GLU A 100 -1.47 -12.40 9.84
C GLU A 100 -0.34 -11.99 10.79
N TRP A 101 0.06 -10.72 10.77
CA TRP A 101 1.08 -10.18 11.69
C TRP A 101 0.53 -9.79 13.06
N GLY A 102 -0.79 -9.83 13.26
CA GLY A 102 -1.44 -9.35 14.49
C GLY A 102 -1.28 -7.84 14.71
N VAL A 103 -1.11 -7.06 13.64
CA VAL A 103 -0.93 -5.61 13.68
C VAL A 103 -2.29 -4.94 13.47
N SER A 104 -2.65 -3.98 14.32
CA SER A 104 -3.88 -3.20 14.15
C SER A 104 -3.68 -2.12 13.08
N GLY A 105 -4.66 -1.93 12.20
CA GLY A 105 -4.66 -0.83 11.23
C GLY A 105 -4.57 0.55 11.89
N ASP A 106 -5.16 0.72 13.09
CA ASP A 106 -5.10 1.96 13.86
C ASP A 106 -3.69 2.29 14.40
N SER A 107 -2.78 1.32 14.38
CA SER A 107 -1.37 1.53 14.78
C SER A 107 -0.47 1.98 13.63
N ILE A 108 -0.99 1.97 12.40
CA ILE A 108 -0.32 2.50 11.21
C ILE A 108 -0.68 3.98 11.08
N ASP A 109 0.34 4.83 11.00
CA ASP A 109 0.17 6.28 10.88
C ASP A 109 -0.18 6.71 9.44
N ILE A 110 0.42 6.05 8.45
CA ILE A 110 0.32 6.35 7.02
C ILE A 110 0.30 5.06 6.22
#